data_AF-A0A7C2DM99-F1
#
_entry.id   AF-A0A7C2DM99-F1
#
_cell.length_a   1.000
_cell.length_b   1.000
_cell.length_c   1.000
_cell.angle_alpha   90.00
_cell.angle_beta   90.00
_cell.angle_gamma   90.00
#
_symmetry.space_group_name_H-M   'P 1'
#
loop_
_entity.id
_entity.type
_entity.pdbx_description
1 polymer ?
#
loop_
_entity_poly.entity_id
_entity_poly.type
_entity_poly.pdbx_seq_one_letter_code
_entity_poly.pdbx_strand_id
1 'polypeptide(L)'
;MSLELLAPLEALRTVDPVVGWRAWALGGRRDGSEPRLRPITGRGRPWPVRRPAEATCGLARLHGAPNLHCSCGLHAATDPESLRRARDPAVVGTVALWGTVIEHDHGYRARFAYPQRLRLVCTFCFWRWGLARSRAEVVGLLPRGRLVPLCRDHAALSRRYGLVPRHLFDARGVQQELLAAYAVDPLPV
;
A
#
# COMPACT_ATOMS: atom_id res chain seq x y z
N MET A 1 13.87 -40.31 -25.04
CA MET A 1 14.87 -39.94 -24.00
C MET A 1 15.25 -38.49 -24.28
N SER A 2 15.01 -37.51 -23.42
CA SER A 2 15.05 -37.56 -21.96
C SER A 2 14.02 -36.60 -21.35
N LEU A 3 13.20 -37.16 -20.46
CA LEU A 3 12.38 -36.48 -19.48
C LEU A 3 13.22 -36.32 -18.22
N GLU A 4 14.04 -35.29 -18.07
CA GLU A 4 14.64 -34.99 -16.75
C GLU A 4 14.96 -33.50 -16.65
N LEU A 5 14.09 -32.74 -15.97
CA LEU A 5 14.48 -31.72 -14.99
C LEU A 5 13.24 -31.26 -14.20
N LEU A 6 12.47 -32.22 -13.68
CA LEU A 6 11.59 -31.96 -12.55
C LEU A 6 12.41 -32.27 -11.30
N ALA A 7 13.07 -31.26 -10.75
CA ALA A 7 13.55 -31.37 -9.37
C ALA A 7 12.37 -31.85 -8.50
N PRO A 8 12.58 -32.76 -7.53
CA PRO A 8 11.49 -33.28 -6.73
C PRO A 8 10.72 -32.10 -6.11
N LEU A 9 9.42 -32.00 -6.38
CA LEU A 9 8.52 -31.01 -5.76
C LEU A 9 8.61 -31.07 -4.22
N GLU A 10 9.09 -32.18 -3.68
CA GLU A 10 9.37 -32.48 -2.28
C GLU A 10 10.46 -31.59 -1.64
N ALA A 11 11.32 -30.94 -2.44
CA ALA A 11 12.34 -30.00 -1.93
C ALA A 11 11.85 -28.54 -1.86
N LEU A 12 10.66 -28.23 -2.38
CA LEU A 12 10.08 -26.89 -2.27
C LEU A 12 9.58 -26.65 -0.84
N ARG A 13 10.43 -26.05 -0.02
CA ARG A 13 10.02 -25.53 1.29
C ARG A 13 9.15 -24.30 1.09
N THR A 14 7.88 -24.41 1.46
CA THR A 14 7.02 -23.25 1.65
C THR A 14 7.49 -22.54 2.92
N VAL A 15 8.00 -21.32 2.77
CA VAL A 15 8.32 -20.46 3.91
C VAL A 15 7.16 -19.49 4.05
N ASP A 16 6.63 -19.36 5.26
CA ASP A 16 5.58 -18.38 5.53
C ASP A 16 6.10 -16.98 5.19
N PRO A 17 5.30 -16.15 4.50
CA PRO A 17 5.71 -14.80 4.19
C PRO A 17 5.87 -13.99 5.48
N VAL A 18 6.88 -13.13 5.51
CA VAL A 18 7.00 -12.14 6.59
C VAL A 18 5.84 -11.16 6.46
N VAL A 19 5.06 -10.99 7.52
CA VAL A 19 3.95 -10.03 7.53
C VAL A 19 4.42 -8.73 8.19
N GLY A 20 4.25 -7.62 7.49
CA GLY A 20 4.51 -6.28 8.00
C GLY A 20 3.35 -5.32 7.74
N TRP A 21 3.54 -4.08 8.18
CA TRP A 21 2.59 -2.98 8.02
C TRP A 21 3.01 -2.06 6.89
N ARG A 22 2.05 -1.56 6.11
CA ARG A 22 2.36 -0.60 5.04
C ARG A 22 1.26 0.44 4.87
N ALA A 23 1.69 1.63 4.44
CA ALA A 23 0.82 2.69 3.94
C ALA A 23 0.97 2.84 2.42
N TRP A 24 -0.14 3.18 1.77
CA TRP A 24 -0.21 3.48 0.34
C TRP A 24 -0.92 4.82 0.11
N ALA A 25 -0.48 5.51 -0.94
CA ALA A 25 -1.30 6.55 -1.55
C ALA A 25 -2.38 5.88 -2.41
N LEU A 26 -3.45 6.61 -2.73
CA LEU A 26 -4.56 6.09 -3.54
C LEU A 26 -4.72 6.91 -4.81
N GLY A 27 -4.84 6.22 -5.95
CA GLY A 27 -5.23 6.81 -7.21
C GLY A 27 -6.50 6.15 -7.75
N GLY A 28 -7.14 6.77 -8.72
CA GLY A 28 -8.30 6.24 -9.43
C GLY A 28 -8.64 7.08 -10.66
N ARG A 29 -9.73 6.72 -11.32
CA ARG A 29 -10.31 7.50 -12.42
C ARG A 29 -10.96 8.78 -11.90
N ARG A 30 -11.30 9.69 -12.83
CA ARG A 30 -11.91 10.99 -12.52
C ARG A 30 -13.33 10.88 -11.95
N ASP A 31 -13.97 9.75 -12.11
CA ASP A 31 -15.27 9.41 -11.54
C ASP A 31 -15.15 8.70 -10.17
N GLY A 32 -13.92 8.56 -9.63
CA GLY A 32 -13.66 7.89 -8.36
C GLY A 32 -13.53 6.37 -8.46
N SER A 33 -13.79 5.78 -9.63
CA SER A 33 -13.71 4.35 -9.87
C SER A 33 -12.28 3.84 -10.06
N GLU A 34 -12.14 2.51 -10.09
CA GLU A 34 -10.88 1.81 -10.27
C GLU A 34 -9.78 2.28 -9.28
N PRO A 35 -10.04 2.22 -7.96
CA PRO A 35 -9.01 2.55 -6.98
C PRO A 35 -7.77 1.67 -7.16
N ARG A 36 -6.58 2.28 -7.09
CA ARG A 36 -5.28 1.61 -7.19
C ARG A 36 -4.35 2.11 -6.10
N LEU A 37 -3.73 1.17 -5.41
CA LEU A 37 -2.67 1.46 -4.44
C LEU A 37 -1.45 2.01 -5.19
N ARG A 38 -0.92 3.12 -4.69
CA ARG A 38 0.27 3.78 -5.21
C ARG A 38 1.37 3.84 -4.16
N PRO A 39 2.64 3.83 -4.56
CA PRO A 39 3.73 4.13 -3.65
C PRO A 39 3.53 5.50 -2.98
N ILE A 40 3.75 5.57 -1.66
CA ILE A 40 3.78 6.83 -0.89
C ILE A 40 5.04 7.65 -1.20
N THR A 41 6.09 7.00 -1.70
CA THR A 41 7.38 7.60 -2.01
C THR A 41 7.83 7.24 -3.43
N GLY A 42 8.57 8.16 -4.05
CA GLY A 42 9.12 7.98 -5.40
C GLY A 42 8.09 8.04 -6.53
N ARG A 43 8.55 7.68 -7.74
CA ARG A 43 7.74 7.63 -8.97
C ARG A 43 7.38 6.20 -9.39
N GLY A 44 7.29 5.29 -8.41
CA GLY A 44 7.01 3.89 -8.66
C GLY A 44 5.65 3.66 -9.33
N ARG A 45 5.53 2.54 -10.03
CA ARG A 45 4.27 2.11 -10.65
C ARG A 45 3.23 1.82 -9.54
N PRO A 46 1.92 1.95 -9.85
CA PRO A 46 0.88 1.42 -8.98
C PRO A 46 1.12 -0.05 -8.66
N TRP A 47 0.70 -0.47 -7.48
CA TRP A 47 0.76 -1.89 -7.11
C TRP A 47 -0.19 -2.68 -8.02
N PRO A 48 0.28 -3.77 -8.63
CA PRO A 48 -0.53 -4.57 -9.53
C PRO A 48 -1.70 -5.20 -8.77
N VAL A 49 -2.85 -5.29 -9.43
CA VAL A 49 -4.04 -5.97 -8.90
C VAL A 49 -3.87 -7.48 -9.07
N ARG A 50 -4.23 -8.26 -8.05
CA ARG A 50 -4.22 -9.74 -8.08
C ARG A 50 -2.89 -10.38 -8.47
N ARG A 51 -1.80 -9.63 -8.35
CA ARG A 51 -0.44 -10.10 -8.61
C ARG A 51 0.51 -9.46 -7.60
N PRO A 52 1.58 -10.14 -7.22
CA PRO A 52 2.61 -9.57 -6.38
C PRO A 52 3.24 -8.31 -7.00
N ALA A 53 3.54 -7.32 -6.18
CA ALA A 53 4.49 -6.29 -6.54
C ALA A 53 5.91 -6.88 -6.48
N GLU A 54 6.76 -6.51 -7.43
CA GLU A 54 8.20 -6.82 -7.41
C GLU A 54 9.00 -5.53 -7.24
N ALA A 55 10.01 -5.58 -6.38
CA ALA A 55 10.92 -4.48 -6.15
C ALA A 55 11.78 -4.22 -7.39
N THR A 56 11.95 -2.95 -7.72
CA THR A 56 12.86 -2.49 -8.78
C THR A 56 13.79 -1.41 -8.23
N CYS A 57 15.03 -1.37 -8.72
CA CYS A 57 15.95 -0.27 -8.43
C CYS A 57 16.22 0.56 -9.67
N GLY A 58 16.41 1.88 -9.52
CA GLY A 58 16.91 2.74 -10.60
C GLY A 58 18.32 2.35 -11.08
N LEU A 59 19.08 1.63 -10.25
CA LEU A 59 20.40 1.09 -10.54
C LEU A 59 20.36 -0.41 -10.89
N ALA A 60 19.26 -0.89 -11.48
CA ALA A 60 19.06 -2.33 -11.75
C ALA A 60 20.17 -2.98 -12.61
N ARG A 61 20.95 -2.21 -13.37
CA ARG A 61 22.14 -2.70 -14.10
C ARG A 61 23.32 -3.06 -13.18
N LEU A 62 23.35 -2.52 -11.96
CA LEU A 62 24.43 -2.72 -10.99
C LEU A 62 24.07 -3.79 -9.96
N HIS A 63 22.80 -3.86 -9.55
CA HIS A 63 22.35 -4.84 -8.55
C HIS A 63 20.85 -5.15 -8.63
N GLY A 64 20.47 -6.32 -8.10
CA GLY A 64 19.07 -6.69 -7.85
C GLY A 64 18.41 -5.88 -6.73
N ALA A 65 17.09 -5.94 -6.62
CA ALA A 65 16.34 -5.31 -5.54
C ALA A 65 15.61 -6.37 -4.69
N PRO A 66 15.64 -6.27 -3.34
CA PRO A 66 16.41 -5.31 -2.56
C PRO A 66 17.92 -5.63 -2.59
N ASN A 67 18.73 -4.61 -2.33
CA ASN A 67 20.17 -4.76 -2.10
C ASN A 67 20.51 -4.24 -0.71
N LEU A 68 21.46 -4.89 -0.03
CA LEU A 68 21.85 -4.58 1.35
C LEU A 68 22.39 -3.13 1.48
N HIS A 69 23.14 -2.66 0.48
CA HIS A 69 23.80 -1.35 0.46
C HIS A 69 23.04 -0.28 -0.35
N CYS A 70 21.78 -0.56 -0.70
CA CYS A 70 20.88 0.38 -1.36
C CYS A 70 19.62 0.54 -0.50
N SER A 71 18.84 1.61 -0.70
CA SER A 71 17.51 1.76 -0.10
C SER A 71 16.39 1.15 -0.94
N CYS A 72 16.70 0.43 -2.03
CA CYS A 72 15.67 -0.19 -2.88
C CYS A 72 14.96 -1.34 -2.16
N GLY A 73 13.74 -1.67 -2.61
CA GLY A 73 12.93 -2.72 -2.01
C GLY A 73 11.50 -2.26 -1.71
N LEU A 74 10.60 -3.23 -1.55
CA LEU A 74 9.26 -2.99 -1.06
C LEU A 74 9.31 -2.91 0.47
N HIS A 75 9.02 -1.74 1.01
CA HIS A 75 9.14 -1.48 2.44
C HIS A 75 7.89 -1.90 3.21
N ALA A 76 8.08 -2.42 4.41
CA ALA A 76 7.03 -2.53 5.41
C ALA A 76 7.60 -2.15 6.77
N ALA A 77 6.76 -1.71 7.68
CA ALA A 77 7.09 -1.50 9.08
C ALA A 77 6.74 -2.73 9.92
N THR A 78 7.30 -2.81 11.12
CA THR A 78 6.94 -3.82 12.12
C THR A 78 5.61 -3.50 12.81
N ASP A 79 5.24 -2.23 12.89
CA ASP A 79 4.02 -1.75 13.57
C ASP A 79 3.30 -0.64 12.75
N PRO A 80 1.99 -0.42 12.97
CA PRO A 80 1.24 0.62 12.25
C PRO A 80 1.54 2.05 12.69
N GLU A 81 2.06 2.27 13.91
CA GLU A 81 2.27 3.61 14.45
C GLU A 81 3.47 4.29 13.78
N SER A 82 4.51 3.53 13.44
CA SER A 82 5.65 4.02 12.64
C SER A 82 5.24 4.58 11.27
N LEU A 83 4.11 4.12 10.72
CA LEU A 83 3.56 4.61 9.45
C LEU A 83 2.90 5.99 9.55
N ARG A 84 2.66 6.54 10.74
CA ARG A 84 1.95 7.83 10.91
C ARG A 84 2.63 8.99 10.20
N ARG A 85 3.95 8.93 10.04
CA ARG A 85 4.75 9.94 9.34
C ARG A 85 4.87 9.68 7.84
N ALA A 86 4.19 8.64 7.32
CA ALA A 86 4.10 8.43 5.89
C ALA A 86 3.52 9.67 5.21
N ARG A 87 4.00 9.97 4.01
CA ARG A 87 3.49 11.06 3.20
C ARG A 87 2.22 10.62 2.49
N ASP A 88 1.14 11.40 2.66
CA ASP A 88 -0.17 11.16 2.06
C ASP A 88 -0.74 9.73 2.25
N PRO A 89 -0.80 9.18 3.49
CA PRO A 89 -1.37 7.86 3.74
C PRO A 89 -2.88 7.90 3.48
N ALA A 90 -3.30 7.23 2.41
CA ALA A 90 -4.71 7.07 2.06
C ALA A 90 -5.21 5.69 2.47
N VAL A 91 -4.35 4.68 2.38
CA VAL A 91 -4.65 3.29 2.74
C VAL A 91 -3.58 2.79 3.70
N VAL A 92 -3.99 2.09 4.75
CA VAL A 92 -3.09 1.39 5.69
C VAL A 92 -3.54 -0.05 5.79
N GLY A 93 -2.59 -0.95 6.02
CA GLY A 93 -2.88 -2.37 6.01
C GLY A 93 -1.66 -3.24 6.31
N THR A 94 -1.90 -4.55 6.31
CA THR A 94 -0.83 -5.54 6.37
C THR A 94 -0.41 -5.97 4.97
N VAL A 95 0.85 -6.38 4.85
CA VAL A 95 1.46 -6.80 3.59
C VAL A 95 2.30 -8.05 3.84
N ALA A 96 2.13 -9.06 3.00
CA ALA A 96 2.98 -10.23 2.97
C ALA A 96 4.24 -9.91 2.15
N LEU A 97 5.40 -10.35 2.62
CA LEU A 97 6.71 -10.09 2.05
C LEU A 97 7.45 -11.41 1.84
N TRP A 98 8.08 -11.59 0.67
CA TRP A 98 8.83 -12.81 0.37
C TRP A 98 9.89 -12.62 -0.73
N GLY A 99 10.58 -13.72 -1.07
CA GLY A 99 11.79 -13.72 -1.88
C GLY A 99 12.99 -13.33 -1.01
N THR A 100 13.79 -12.36 -1.46
CA THR A 100 14.80 -11.75 -0.61
C THR A 100 14.12 -10.76 0.33
N VAL A 101 14.23 -10.98 1.64
CA VAL A 101 13.74 -10.07 2.68
C VAL A 101 14.94 -9.62 3.52
N ILE A 102 15.06 -8.31 3.75
CA ILE A 102 16.08 -7.70 4.61
C ILE A 102 15.34 -7.03 5.76
N GLU A 103 15.62 -7.47 6.98
CA GLU A 103 15.14 -6.87 8.22
C GLU A 103 15.97 -5.65 8.60
N HIS A 104 15.31 -4.68 9.20
CA HIS A 104 15.85 -3.43 9.76
C HIS A 104 15.17 -3.20 11.11
N ASP A 105 15.76 -2.35 11.96
CA ASP A 105 15.28 -2.07 13.33
C ASP A 105 13.78 -1.69 13.42
N HIS A 106 13.22 -1.12 12.35
CA HIS A 106 11.84 -0.63 12.30
C HIS A 106 11.02 -1.22 11.14
N GLY A 107 11.48 -2.29 10.51
CA GLY A 107 10.75 -2.85 9.38
C GLY A 107 11.55 -3.76 8.48
N TYR A 108 11.06 -3.89 7.26
CA TYR A 108 11.53 -4.85 6.27
C TYR A 108 11.63 -4.21 4.90
N ARG A 109 12.55 -4.74 4.08
CA ARG A 109 12.58 -4.52 2.64
C ARG A 109 12.56 -5.86 1.92
N ALA A 110 11.61 -6.04 1.00
CA ALA A 110 11.45 -7.32 0.30
C ALA A 110 11.52 -7.18 -1.22
N ARG A 111 11.82 -8.31 -1.88
CA ARG A 111 11.73 -8.44 -3.34
C ARG A 111 10.28 -8.47 -3.78
N PHE A 112 9.47 -9.33 -3.17
CA PHE A 112 8.06 -9.45 -3.51
C PHE A 112 7.19 -9.05 -2.34
N ALA A 113 6.03 -8.47 -2.66
CA ALA A 113 5.04 -8.15 -1.66
C ALA A 113 3.62 -8.15 -2.22
N TYR A 114 2.64 -8.49 -1.38
CA TYR A 114 1.23 -8.35 -1.72
C TYR A 114 0.40 -7.91 -0.50
N PRO A 115 -0.54 -6.96 -0.66
CA PRO A 115 -1.42 -6.57 0.43
C PRO A 115 -2.19 -7.78 0.96
N GLN A 116 -2.41 -7.84 2.26
CA GLN A 116 -3.17 -8.92 2.89
C GLN A 116 -4.49 -8.40 3.43
N ARG A 117 -4.47 -7.23 4.07
CA ARG A 117 -5.64 -6.56 4.59
C ARG A 117 -5.51 -5.06 4.42
N LEU A 118 -6.59 -4.37 4.05
CA LEU A 118 -6.55 -2.94 3.73
C LEU A 118 -7.68 -2.16 4.42
N ARG A 119 -7.43 -0.88 4.69
CA ARG A 119 -8.43 0.07 5.17
C ARG A 119 -8.12 1.48 4.67
N LEU A 120 -9.17 2.21 4.28
CA LEU A 120 -9.06 3.65 4.04
C LEU A 120 -8.93 4.37 5.38
N VAL A 121 -7.96 5.28 5.45
CA VAL A 121 -7.73 6.11 6.64
C VAL A 121 -7.93 7.57 6.29
N CYS A 122 -8.57 8.33 7.18
CA CYS A 122 -8.52 9.79 7.04
C CYS A 122 -7.07 10.23 7.20
N THR A 123 -6.52 10.85 6.15
CA THR A 123 -5.09 11.20 6.09
C THR A 123 -4.66 12.05 7.28
N PHE A 124 -5.48 13.03 7.69
CA PHE A 124 -5.17 13.92 8.81
C PHE A 124 -5.34 13.25 10.17
N CYS A 125 -6.44 12.51 10.39
CA CYS A 125 -6.64 11.77 11.63
C CYS A 125 -5.55 10.73 11.85
N PHE A 126 -5.14 10.02 10.79
CA PHE A 126 -4.10 9.01 10.88
C PHE A 126 -2.75 9.60 11.27
N TRP A 127 -2.34 10.68 10.59
CA TRP A 127 -1.12 11.39 10.93
C TRP A 127 -1.11 11.84 12.40
N ARG A 128 -2.23 12.42 12.86
CA ARG A 128 -2.35 12.98 14.22
C ARG A 128 -2.48 11.92 15.30
N TRP A 129 -3.30 10.89 15.08
CA TRP A 129 -3.79 9.99 16.14
C TRP A 129 -3.56 8.50 15.88
N GLY A 130 -3.00 8.12 14.73
CA GLY A 130 -2.77 6.73 14.38
C GLY A 130 -4.01 6.00 13.86
N LEU A 131 -3.86 4.68 13.69
CA LEU A 131 -4.86 3.83 13.03
C LEU A 131 -6.18 3.76 13.81
N ALA A 132 -6.09 3.61 15.14
CA ALA A 132 -7.23 3.41 16.03
C ALA A 132 -8.26 4.54 15.95
N ARG A 133 -7.80 5.77 15.68
CA ARG A 133 -8.64 6.98 15.62
C ARG A 133 -8.79 7.55 14.22
N SER A 134 -8.44 6.78 13.20
CA SER A 134 -8.59 7.20 11.81
C SER A 134 -9.72 6.49 11.11
N ARG A 135 -10.74 7.26 10.70
CA ARG A 135 -11.86 6.78 9.90
C ARG A 135 -12.08 7.71 8.71
N ALA A 136 -12.07 7.13 7.52
CA ALA A 136 -12.53 7.82 6.33
C ALA A 136 -14.04 7.65 6.16
N GLU A 137 -14.72 8.73 5.81
CA GLU A 137 -16.16 8.75 5.50
C GLU A 137 -16.41 9.21 4.07
N VAL A 138 -15.54 10.08 3.54
CA VAL A 138 -15.58 10.53 2.16
C VAL A 138 -14.22 10.38 1.51
N VAL A 139 -14.20 10.27 0.18
CA VAL A 139 -12.98 10.27 -0.63
C VAL A 139 -13.02 11.44 -1.59
N GLY A 140 -12.05 12.34 -1.48
CA GLY A 140 -11.91 13.49 -2.35
C GLY A 140 -11.05 13.18 -3.57
N LEU A 141 -11.51 13.60 -4.76
CA LEU A 141 -10.69 13.60 -5.98
C LEU A 141 -9.85 14.87 -6.09
N LEU A 142 -8.54 14.70 -6.09
CA LEU A 142 -7.56 15.74 -6.36
C LEU A 142 -7.03 15.64 -7.81
N PRO A 143 -6.33 16.69 -8.32
CA PRO A 143 -5.72 16.64 -9.64
C PRO A 143 -4.84 15.40 -9.86
N ARG A 144 -4.69 14.99 -11.13
CA ARG A 144 -3.95 13.79 -11.55
C ARG A 144 -4.53 12.46 -11.04
N GLY A 145 -5.82 12.43 -10.67
CA GLY A 145 -6.52 11.21 -10.27
C GLY A 145 -6.14 10.72 -8.87
N ARG A 146 -5.63 11.60 -8.00
CA ARG A 146 -5.30 11.24 -6.61
C ARG A 146 -6.57 11.22 -5.77
N LEU A 147 -6.80 10.13 -5.06
CA LEU A 147 -7.92 9.96 -4.15
C LEU A 147 -7.43 10.17 -2.71
N VAL A 148 -8.12 11.02 -1.95
CA VAL A 148 -7.75 11.37 -0.57
C VAL A 148 -8.93 11.08 0.36
N PRO A 149 -8.86 10.01 1.17
CA PRO A 149 -9.89 9.70 2.15
C PRO A 149 -9.83 10.66 3.35
N LEU A 150 -11.00 11.13 3.80
CA LEU A 150 -11.18 12.12 4.86
C LEU A 150 -12.39 11.73 5.73
N CYS A 151 -12.36 12.10 7.02
CA CYS A 151 -13.60 12.19 7.81
C CYS A 151 -14.39 13.44 7.41
N ARG A 152 -15.65 13.55 7.84
CA ARG A 152 -16.49 14.72 7.52
C ARG A 152 -15.90 16.03 8.00
N ASP A 153 -15.34 16.06 9.21
CA ASP A 153 -14.73 17.27 9.78
C ASP A 153 -13.54 17.74 8.95
N HIS A 154 -12.63 16.83 8.60
CA HIS A 154 -11.48 17.17 7.78
C HIS A 154 -11.85 17.48 6.32
N ALA A 155 -12.94 16.92 5.80
CA ALA A 155 -13.45 17.31 4.49
C ALA A 155 -13.99 18.74 4.51
N ALA A 156 -14.70 19.14 5.57
CA ALA A 156 -15.17 20.51 5.77
C ALA A 156 -13.99 21.50 5.95
N LEU A 157 -12.99 21.14 6.76
CA LEU A 157 -11.78 21.95 6.97
C LEU A 157 -10.96 22.10 5.68
N SER A 158 -10.78 21.01 4.92
CA SER A 158 -9.99 21.06 3.67
C SER A 158 -10.56 22.07 2.68
N ARG A 159 -11.90 22.11 2.54
CA ARG A 159 -12.59 23.10 1.71
C ARG A 159 -12.34 24.53 2.18
N ARG A 160 -12.31 24.75 3.50
CA ARG A 160 -12.06 26.07 4.12
C ARG A 160 -10.65 26.60 3.84
N TYR A 161 -9.66 25.72 3.74
CA TYR A 161 -8.24 26.08 3.55
C TYR A 161 -7.72 25.86 2.11
N GLY A 162 -8.61 25.76 1.12
CA GLY A 162 -8.24 25.76 -0.31
C GLY A 162 -7.85 24.40 -0.90
N LEU A 163 -7.92 23.31 -0.14
CA LEU A 163 -7.88 21.96 -0.67
C LEU A 163 -9.32 21.53 -0.98
N VAL A 164 -9.82 21.93 -2.15
CA VAL A 164 -11.18 21.58 -2.60
C VAL A 164 -11.10 20.35 -3.50
N PRO A 165 -11.52 19.15 -3.02
CA PRO A 165 -11.72 18.03 -3.92
C PRO A 165 -12.72 18.38 -5.00
N ARG A 166 -12.43 18.01 -6.26
CA ARG A 166 -13.33 18.26 -7.39
C ARG A 166 -14.68 17.56 -7.18
N HIS A 167 -14.61 16.33 -6.66
CA HIS A 167 -15.74 15.50 -6.32
C HIS A 167 -15.47 14.82 -4.97
N LEU A 168 -16.56 14.55 -4.24
CA LEU A 168 -16.54 13.68 -3.07
C LEU A 168 -17.31 12.40 -3.38
N PHE A 169 -16.72 11.28 -3.01
CA PHE A 169 -17.33 9.97 -3.09
C PHE A 169 -17.53 9.41 -1.68
N ASP A 170 -18.47 8.49 -1.52
CA ASP A 170 -18.62 7.72 -0.29
C ASP A 170 -17.40 6.81 -0.07
N ALA A 171 -16.80 6.86 1.12
CA ALA A 171 -15.59 6.09 1.39
C ALA A 171 -15.85 4.58 1.49
N ARG A 172 -17.05 4.15 1.90
CA ARG A 172 -17.37 2.72 1.98
C ARG A 172 -17.39 2.10 0.60
N GLY A 173 -18.02 2.76 -0.38
CA GLY A 173 -18.03 2.29 -1.77
C GLY A 173 -16.63 2.16 -2.37
N VAL A 174 -15.80 3.21 -2.24
CA VAL A 174 -14.41 3.19 -2.71
C VAL A 174 -13.58 2.10 -2.00
N GLN A 175 -13.80 1.89 -0.70
CA GLN A 175 -13.13 0.82 0.03
C GLN A 175 -13.54 -0.57 -0.50
N GLN A 176 -14.84 -0.81 -0.73
CA GLN A 176 -15.32 -2.08 -1.27
C GLN A 176 -14.72 -2.37 -2.65
N GLU A 177 -14.69 -1.38 -3.55
CA GLU A 177 -14.04 -1.53 -4.86
C GLU A 177 -12.54 -1.83 -4.73
N LEU A 178 -11.84 -1.16 -3.81
CA LEU A 178 -10.42 -1.39 -3.56
C LEU A 178 -10.18 -2.83 -3.06
N LEU A 179 -10.94 -3.27 -2.07
CA LEU A 179 -10.84 -4.62 -1.52
C LEU A 179 -11.12 -5.69 -2.60
N ALA A 180 -12.15 -5.48 -3.43
CA ALA A 180 -12.49 -6.38 -4.54
C ALA A 180 -11.42 -6.40 -5.65
N ALA A 181 -10.83 -5.24 -5.97
CA ALA A 181 -9.78 -5.13 -6.97
C ALA A 181 -8.52 -5.92 -6.56
N TYR A 182 -8.14 -5.84 -5.29
CA TYR A 182 -7.00 -6.58 -4.74
C TYR A 182 -7.36 -7.95 -4.18
N ALA A 183 -8.64 -8.34 -4.14
CA ALA A 183 -9.09 -9.60 -3.56
C ALA A 183 -8.52 -9.84 -2.14
N VAL A 184 -8.70 -8.84 -1.27
CA VAL A 184 -8.21 -8.86 0.11
C VAL A 184 -9.31 -8.47 1.08
N ASP A 185 -9.15 -8.88 2.33
CA ASP A 185 -10.09 -8.57 3.41
C ASP A 185 -9.91 -7.16 3.97
N PRO A 186 -10.95 -6.59 4.60
CA PRO A 186 -10.78 -5.38 5.39
C PRO A 186 -9.81 -5.62 6.54
N LEU A 187 -9.03 -4.59 6.88
CA LEU A 187 -8.23 -4.57 8.10
C LEU A 187 -9.18 -4.55 9.33
N PRO A 188 -8.99 -5.43 10.33
CA PRO A 188 -9.79 -5.45 11.54
C PRO A 188 -9.80 -4.11 12.26
N VAL A 189 -10.91 -3.83 12.94
CA VAL A 189 -11.11 -2.67 13.81
C VAL A 189 -10.64 -2.94 15.23
#